data_AF-A0AAD5TW28-F1
#
_entry.id   AF-A0AAD5TW28-F1
#
_cell.length_a   1.000
_cell.length_b   1.000
_cell.length_c   1.000
_cell.angle_alpha   90.00
_cell.angle_beta   90.00
_cell.angle_gamma   90.00
#
_symmetry.space_group_name_H-M   'P 1'
#
loop_
_entity.id
_entity.type
_entity.pdbx_description
1 polymer ?
#
loop_
_entity_poly.entity_id
_entity_poly.type
_entity_poly.pdbx_seq_one_letter_code
_entity_poly.pdbx_strand_id
1 'polypeptide(L)'
;MPREAILPFINNIFVLLLKRLTGTAKTIKYSKGFVTFISTIIVKQIPRLEIETIVNIFDSFQPNLFSQLLSGVIIPNLKLMHTTFEKRVASVAMILLLSKEFMLQDIYLNHWGSLILELVNLVKISGVASKGDSQLLIEEEMYSLDADEKGYQSGFSKLSVIGKVKPDITLKYTDLNSNLKEVIINGSKKNPRVVEILNNVNELKPFLATLS
;
A
#
# COMPACT_ATOMS: atom_id res chain seq x y z
N MET A 1 -8.67 22.83 4.45
CA MET A 1 -9.04 23.12 3.05
C MET A 1 -10.39 22.49 2.74
N PRO A 2 -11.30 23.17 2.02
CA PRO A 2 -12.55 22.56 1.58
C PRO A 2 -12.21 21.42 0.62
N ARG A 3 -12.53 20.19 1.00
CA ARG A 3 -12.19 18.96 0.24
C ARG A 3 -12.81 18.98 -1.16
N GLU A 4 -13.87 19.77 -1.34
CA GLU A 4 -14.59 20.00 -2.60
C GLU A 4 -13.74 20.72 -3.66
N ALA A 5 -12.79 21.56 -3.25
CA ALA A 5 -11.97 22.32 -4.20
C ALA A 5 -10.99 21.45 -4.99
N ILE A 6 -10.63 20.26 -4.48
CA ILE A 6 -9.65 19.36 -5.10
C ILE A 6 -10.31 18.39 -6.08
N LEU A 7 -11.59 18.04 -5.87
CA LEU A 7 -12.34 17.08 -6.69
C LEU A 7 -12.23 17.30 -8.20
N PRO A 8 -12.36 18.53 -8.76
CA PRO A 8 -12.28 18.73 -10.21
C PRO A 8 -10.88 18.47 -10.78
N PHE A 9 -9.84 18.51 -9.95
CA PHE A 9 -8.45 18.31 -10.37
C PHE A 9 -7.94 16.88 -10.13
N ILE A 10 -8.74 16.00 -9.51
CA ILE A 10 -8.32 14.65 -9.15
C ILE A 10 -7.80 13.87 -10.37
N ASN A 11 -8.54 13.87 -11.49
CA ASN A 11 -8.11 13.17 -12.69
C ASN A 11 -6.77 13.71 -13.21
N ASN A 12 -6.59 15.03 -13.23
CA ASN A 12 -5.35 15.65 -13.67
C ASN A 12 -4.17 15.28 -12.76
N ILE A 13 -4.40 15.19 -11.45
CA ILE A 13 -3.39 14.74 -10.48
C ILE A 13 -2.98 13.30 -10.80
N PHE A 14 -3.93 12.39 -10.98
CA PHE A 14 -3.62 10.99 -11.31
C PHE A 14 -2.91 10.85 -12.66
N VAL A 15 -3.31 11.61 -13.69
CA VAL A 15 -2.59 11.64 -14.97
C VAL A 15 -1.14 12.08 -14.80
N LEU A 16 -0.88 13.13 -14.02
CA LEU A 16 0.48 13.61 -13.78
C LEU A 16 1.32 12.57 -13.03
N LEU A 17 0.71 11.86 -12.07
CA LEU A 17 1.38 10.78 -11.36
C LEU A 17 1.72 9.62 -12.31
N LEU A 18 0.77 9.21 -13.15
CA LEU A 18 0.97 8.14 -14.13
C LEU A 18 2.05 8.50 -15.17
N LYS A 19 2.03 9.72 -15.72
CA LYS A 19 3.05 10.19 -16.67
C LYS A 19 4.45 10.11 -16.08
N ARG A 20 4.60 10.43 -14.79
CA ARG A 20 5.89 10.31 -14.11
C ARG A 20 6.29 8.86 -13.83
N LEU A 21 5.32 7.97 -13.69
CA LEU A 21 5.54 6.53 -13.49
C LEU A 21 5.93 5.80 -14.79
N THR A 22 5.37 6.22 -15.94
CA THR A 22 5.61 5.61 -17.26
C THR A 22 6.70 6.31 -18.07
N GLY A 23 7.07 7.54 -17.72
CA GLY A 23 8.08 8.33 -18.41
C GLY A 23 9.54 7.95 -18.08
N THR A 24 10.46 8.64 -18.74
CA THR A 24 11.93 8.48 -18.60
C THR A 24 12.47 8.83 -17.20
N ALA A 25 11.64 9.47 -16.36
CA ALA A 25 11.98 9.88 -14.99
C ALA A 25 11.51 8.88 -13.91
N LYS A 26 11.19 7.63 -14.28
CA LYS A 26 10.84 6.57 -13.31
C LYS A 26 12.05 6.26 -12.43
N THR A 27 11.92 6.55 -11.14
CA THR A 27 12.91 6.16 -10.12
C THR A 27 12.29 5.20 -9.10
N ILE A 28 13.13 4.44 -8.41
CA ILE A 28 12.70 3.56 -7.30
C ILE A 28 12.03 4.41 -6.20
N LYS A 29 12.63 5.56 -5.86
CA LYS A 29 12.10 6.53 -4.90
C LYS A 29 10.69 7.01 -5.28
N TYR A 30 10.47 7.31 -6.57
CA TYR A 30 9.15 7.71 -7.04
C TYR A 30 8.13 6.57 -6.99
N SER A 31 8.50 5.37 -7.45
CA SER A 31 7.63 4.20 -7.45
C SER A 31 7.20 3.83 -6.03
N LYS A 32 8.13 3.85 -5.08
CA LYS A 32 7.87 3.68 -3.65
C LYS A 32 6.93 4.76 -3.12
N GLY A 33 7.23 6.03 -3.37
CA GLY A 33 6.39 7.15 -2.95
C GLY A 33 4.97 7.10 -3.52
N PHE A 34 4.82 6.64 -4.76
CA PHE A 34 3.53 6.39 -5.39
C PHE A 34 2.73 5.30 -4.65
N VAL A 35 3.35 4.15 -4.35
CA VAL A 35 2.68 3.08 -3.60
C VAL A 35 2.29 3.54 -2.19
N THR A 36 3.17 4.25 -1.48
CA THR A 36 2.86 4.83 -0.17
C THR A 36 1.70 5.83 -0.25
N PHE A 37 1.66 6.65 -1.29
CA PHE A 37 0.60 7.62 -1.52
C PHE A 37 -0.76 6.94 -1.76
N ILE A 38 -0.83 5.98 -2.69
CA ILE A 38 -2.05 5.22 -2.97
C ILE A 38 -2.52 4.47 -1.71
N SER A 39 -1.60 3.81 -1.01
CA SER A 39 -1.90 3.10 0.23
C SER A 39 -2.47 4.03 1.31
N THR A 40 -1.91 5.24 1.43
CA THR A 40 -2.40 6.26 2.37
C THR A 40 -3.82 6.72 2.04
N ILE A 41 -4.14 6.91 0.76
CA ILE A 41 -5.50 7.29 0.34
C ILE A 41 -6.49 6.18 0.70
N ILE A 42 -6.15 4.92 0.38
CA ILE A 42 -6.99 3.75 0.67
C ILE A 42 -7.26 3.64 2.18
N VAL A 43 -6.23 3.73 3.02
CA VAL A 43 -6.37 3.63 4.48
C VAL A 43 -7.18 4.78 5.06
N LYS A 44 -7.04 5.99 4.53
CA LYS A 44 -7.78 7.16 5.01
C LYS A 44 -9.27 7.13 4.68
N GLN A 45 -9.70 6.31 3.70
CA GLN A 45 -11.10 6.20 3.26
C GLN A 45 -11.74 7.58 3.07
N ILE A 46 -11.08 8.42 2.26
CA ILE A 46 -11.53 9.79 2.03
C ILE A 46 -12.86 9.72 1.28
N PRO A 47 -13.94 10.38 1.76
CA PRO A 47 -15.21 10.40 1.04
C PRO A 47 -15.02 10.90 -0.40
N ARG A 48 -15.67 10.23 -1.36
CA ARG A 48 -15.54 10.46 -2.82
C ARG A 48 -14.21 10.06 -3.44
N LEU A 49 -13.28 9.48 -2.67
CA LEU A 49 -12.05 8.88 -3.17
C LEU A 49 -11.86 7.50 -2.51
N GLU A 50 -12.92 6.69 -2.59
CA GLU A 50 -12.90 5.32 -2.11
C GLU A 50 -12.14 4.42 -3.08
N ILE A 51 -11.86 3.18 -2.64
CA ILE A 51 -11.07 2.22 -3.40
C ILE A 51 -11.65 2.03 -4.81
N GLU A 52 -12.96 1.84 -4.91
CA GLU A 52 -13.64 1.63 -6.20
C GLU A 52 -13.55 2.87 -7.11
N THR A 53 -13.68 4.07 -6.53
CA THR A 53 -13.50 5.31 -7.28
C THR A 53 -12.09 5.45 -7.82
N ILE A 54 -11.07 5.10 -7.03
CA ILE A 54 -9.66 5.13 -7.45
C ILE A 54 -9.43 4.17 -8.61
N VAL A 55 -9.93 2.93 -8.51
CA VAL A 55 -9.84 1.94 -9.59
C VAL A 55 -10.53 2.45 -10.85
N ASN A 56 -11.75 2.99 -10.73
CA ASN A 56 -12.49 3.56 -11.85
C ASN A 56 -11.77 4.76 -12.49
N ILE A 57 -11.11 5.61 -11.71
CA ILE A 57 -10.30 6.71 -12.24
C ILE A 57 -9.15 6.15 -13.09
N PHE A 58 -8.43 5.14 -12.59
CA PHE A 58 -7.34 4.52 -13.36
C PHE A 58 -7.85 3.86 -14.63
N ASP A 59 -8.92 3.07 -14.53
CA ASP A 59 -9.47 2.34 -15.67
C ASP A 59 -10.14 3.27 -16.69
N SER A 60 -10.55 4.48 -16.31
CA SER A 60 -11.03 5.51 -17.24
C SER A 60 -9.94 6.03 -18.21
N PHE A 61 -8.67 5.95 -17.82
CA PHE A 61 -7.56 6.32 -18.70
C PHE A 61 -7.21 5.22 -19.69
N GLN A 62 -7.25 3.97 -19.24
CA GLN A 62 -7.03 2.79 -20.07
C GLN A 62 -7.68 1.57 -19.39
N PRO A 63 -8.38 0.69 -20.14
CA PRO A 63 -8.94 -0.53 -19.57
C PRO A 63 -7.89 -1.40 -18.87
N ASN A 64 -8.23 -1.89 -17.68
CA ASN A 64 -7.36 -2.74 -16.84
C ASN A 64 -6.05 -2.08 -16.40
N LEU A 65 -5.94 -0.75 -16.46
CA LEU A 65 -4.74 -0.03 -16.04
C LEU A 65 -4.44 -0.29 -14.57
N PHE A 66 -5.46 -0.36 -13.72
CA PHE A 66 -5.23 -0.65 -12.30
C PHE A 66 -4.64 -2.06 -12.09
N SER A 67 -5.11 -3.07 -12.82
CA SER A 67 -4.55 -4.43 -12.76
C SER A 67 -3.08 -4.47 -13.21
N GLN A 68 -2.73 -3.71 -14.26
CA GLN A 68 -1.36 -3.59 -14.73
C GLN A 68 -0.46 -2.87 -13.71
N LEU A 69 -0.99 -1.82 -13.07
CA LEU A 69 -0.28 -1.13 -11.99
C LEU A 69 -0.09 -2.03 -10.77
N LEU A 70 -1.08 -2.86 -10.45
CA LEU A 70 -1.02 -3.79 -9.33
C LEU A 70 0.16 -4.76 -9.49
N SER A 71 0.26 -5.42 -10.64
CA SER A 71 1.33 -6.38 -10.92
C SER A 71 2.68 -5.75 -11.24
N GLY A 72 2.71 -4.66 -12.01
CA GLY A 72 3.94 -4.05 -12.52
C GLY A 72 4.59 -3.05 -11.56
N VAL A 73 3.83 -2.47 -10.63
CA VAL A 73 4.32 -1.41 -9.75
C VAL A 73 4.00 -1.69 -8.29
N ILE A 74 2.75 -1.92 -7.92
CA ILE A 74 2.38 -2.03 -6.51
C ILE A 74 3.05 -3.24 -5.86
N ILE A 75 2.78 -4.46 -6.35
CA ILE A 75 3.32 -5.70 -5.75
C ILE A 75 4.86 -5.70 -5.67
N PRO A 76 5.63 -5.37 -6.73
CA PRO A 76 7.09 -5.36 -6.66
C PRO A 76 7.65 -4.34 -5.67
N ASN A 77 7.00 -3.18 -5.52
CA ASN A 77 7.47 -2.11 -4.65
C ASN A 77 7.04 -2.30 -3.18
N LEU A 78 6.12 -3.23 -2.86
CA LEU A 78 5.79 -3.58 -1.48
C LEU A 78 7.01 -4.08 -0.70
N LYS A 79 7.89 -4.87 -1.35
CA LYS A 79 9.15 -5.37 -0.78
C LYS A 79 10.18 -4.28 -0.48
N LEU A 80 10.07 -3.14 -1.16
CA LEU A 80 11.00 -2.01 -1.07
C LEU A 80 10.61 -1.00 0.03
N MET A 81 9.57 -1.31 0.79
CA MET A 81 9.17 -0.50 1.94
C MET A 81 10.15 -0.75 3.08
N HIS A 82 10.80 0.30 3.57
CA HIS A 82 11.84 0.20 4.59
C HIS A 82 11.31 0.60 5.97
N THR A 83 10.56 1.71 6.04
CA THR A 83 10.05 2.25 7.31
C THR A 83 8.91 1.41 7.85
N THR A 84 8.83 1.34 9.17
CA THR A 84 7.77 0.60 9.88
C THR A 84 6.39 1.15 9.54
N PHE A 85 6.27 2.49 9.43
CA PHE A 85 5.05 3.16 9.04
C PHE A 85 4.60 2.82 7.61
N GLU A 86 5.51 2.89 6.62
CA GLU A 86 5.17 2.56 5.24
C GLU A 86 4.73 1.10 5.11
N LYS A 87 5.43 0.17 5.76
CA LYS A 87 5.06 -1.25 5.78
C LYS A 87 3.65 -1.44 6.33
N ARG A 88 3.35 -0.83 7.48
CA ARG A 88 2.03 -0.95 8.13
C ARG A 88 0.91 -0.35 7.27
N VAL A 89 1.10 0.86 6.73
CA VAL A 89 0.13 1.52 5.85
C VAL A 89 -0.10 0.69 4.58
N ALA A 90 0.96 0.19 3.96
CA ALA A 90 0.86 -0.65 2.77
C ALA A 90 0.12 -1.97 3.07
N SER A 91 0.45 -2.66 4.16
CA SER A 91 -0.24 -3.90 4.55
C SER A 91 -1.73 -3.67 4.78
N VAL A 92 -2.12 -2.64 5.54
CA VAL A 92 -3.54 -2.32 5.75
C VAL A 92 -4.23 -1.98 4.43
N ALA A 93 -3.61 -1.17 3.58
CA ALA A 93 -4.18 -0.82 2.29
C ALA A 93 -4.42 -2.06 1.40
N MET A 94 -3.48 -3.00 1.35
CA MET A 94 -3.61 -4.21 0.56
C MET A 94 -4.68 -5.16 1.14
N ILE A 95 -4.83 -5.26 2.47
CA ILE A 95 -5.91 -6.02 3.11
C ILE A 95 -7.28 -5.41 2.74
N LEU A 96 -7.41 -4.09 2.83
CA LEU A 96 -8.64 -3.38 2.45
C LEU A 96 -8.95 -3.54 0.95
N LEU A 97 -7.92 -3.56 0.10
CA LEU A 97 -8.07 -3.81 -1.34
C LEU A 97 -8.61 -5.23 -1.58
N LEU A 98 -7.98 -6.25 -1.00
CA LEU A 98 -8.41 -7.66 -1.09
C LEU A 98 -9.82 -7.90 -0.54
N SER A 99 -10.29 -7.05 0.38
CA SER A 99 -11.64 -7.14 0.93
C SER A 99 -12.74 -6.73 -0.07
N LYS A 100 -12.39 -6.06 -1.17
CA LYS A 100 -13.37 -5.55 -2.14
C LYS A 100 -13.80 -6.61 -3.14
N GLU A 101 -15.07 -6.55 -3.55
CA GLU A 101 -15.68 -7.58 -4.38
C GLU A 101 -15.11 -7.62 -5.80
N PHE A 102 -14.69 -6.48 -6.35
CA PHE A 102 -14.05 -6.44 -7.67
C PHE A 102 -12.74 -7.24 -7.73
N MET A 103 -12.06 -7.45 -6.59
CA MET A 103 -10.85 -8.28 -6.55
C MET A 103 -11.13 -9.75 -6.84
N LEU A 104 -12.40 -10.20 -6.79
CA LEU A 104 -12.81 -11.56 -7.13
C LEU A 104 -13.05 -11.77 -8.63
N GLN A 105 -12.89 -10.74 -9.46
CA GLN A 105 -12.99 -10.84 -10.91
C GLN A 105 -11.73 -11.49 -11.51
N ASP A 106 -11.86 -12.20 -12.63
CA ASP A 106 -10.77 -12.96 -13.27
C ASP A 106 -9.51 -12.12 -13.55
N ILE A 107 -9.68 -10.83 -13.85
CA ILE A 107 -8.59 -9.88 -14.11
C ILE A 107 -7.68 -9.69 -12.88
N TYR A 108 -8.25 -9.83 -11.67
CA TYR A 108 -7.56 -9.62 -10.40
C TYR A 108 -7.25 -10.91 -9.67
N LEU A 109 -8.01 -11.98 -9.89
CA LEU A 109 -7.83 -13.29 -9.24
C LEU A 109 -6.40 -13.82 -9.37
N ASN A 110 -5.80 -13.69 -10.56
CA ASN A 110 -4.42 -14.15 -10.79
C ASN A 110 -3.38 -13.42 -9.94
N HIS A 111 -3.69 -12.21 -9.45
CA HIS A 111 -2.79 -11.44 -8.59
C HIS A 111 -2.92 -11.78 -7.11
N TRP A 112 -3.95 -12.53 -6.69
CA TRP A 112 -4.18 -12.87 -5.28
C TRP A 112 -3.00 -13.62 -4.66
N GLY A 113 -2.47 -14.62 -5.37
CA GLY A 113 -1.36 -15.44 -4.86
C GLY A 113 -0.12 -14.59 -4.55
N SER A 114 0.32 -13.79 -5.52
CA SER A 114 1.47 -12.89 -5.35
C SER A 114 1.20 -11.80 -4.31
N LEU A 115 0.00 -11.22 -4.29
CA LEU A 115 -0.34 -10.16 -3.35
C LEU A 115 -0.37 -10.68 -1.90
N ILE A 116 -0.99 -11.83 -1.65
CA ILE A 116 -1.06 -12.44 -0.31
C ILE A 116 0.32 -12.89 0.16
N LEU A 117 1.16 -13.43 -0.74
CA LEU A 117 2.54 -13.77 -0.41
C LEU A 117 3.33 -12.57 0.10
N GLU A 118 3.29 -11.45 -0.63
CA GLU A 118 3.96 -10.23 -0.17
C GLU A 118 3.35 -9.67 1.10
N LEU A 119 2.03 -9.78 1.26
CA LEU A 119 1.34 -9.31 2.45
C LEU A 119 1.76 -10.12 3.69
N VAL A 120 1.84 -11.45 3.58
CA VAL A 120 2.33 -12.31 4.67
C VAL A 120 3.77 -11.95 5.04
N ASN A 121 4.64 -11.71 4.05
CA ASN A 121 6.02 -11.28 4.31
C ASN A 121 6.06 -9.92 5.01
N LEU A 122 5.27 -8.96 4.54
CA LEU A 122 5.19 -7.64 5.14
C LEU A 122 4.62 -7.68 6.57
N VAL A 123 3.59 -8.47 6.83
CA VAL A 123 2.97 -8.57 8.16
C VAL A 123 3.87 -9.30 9.15
N LYS A 124 4.61 -10.34 8.71
CA LYS A 124 5.66 -10.96 9.55
C LYS A 124 6.72 -9.95 9.97
N ILE A 125 7.16 -9.10 9.05
CA ILE A 125 8.17 -8.06 9.32
C ILE A 125 7.59 -6.93 10.19
N SER A 126 6.36 -6.49 9.91
CA SER A 126 5.70 -5.39 10.62
C SER A 126 5.20 -5.77 12.01
N GLY A 127 4.84 -7.03 12.23
CA GLY A 127 4.33 -7.52 13.53
C GLY A 127 5.38 -7.48 14.65
N VAL A 128 6.68 -7.42 14.29
CA VAL A 128 7.79 -7.29 15.25
C VAL A 128 7.85 -5.88 15.85
N ALA A 129 7.29 -4.87 15.18
CA ALA A 129 7.37 -3.46 15.59
C ALA A 129 6.14 -2.95 16.38
N SER A 130 5.20 -3.83 16.75
CA SER A 130 4.03 -3.41 17.52
C SER A 130 4.35 -3.31 19.00
N LYS A 131 4.92 -2.18 19.41
CA LYS A 131 4.75 -1.53 20.72
C LYS A 131 5.37 -0.13 20.68
N GLY A 132 4.52 0.90 20.64
CA GLY A 132 4.78 2.18 21.31
C GLY A 132 5.85 3.15 20.81
N ASP A 133 6.71 2.82 19.86
CA ASP A 133 7.88 3.69 19.63
C ASP A 133 7.65 4.80 18.61
N SER A 134 7.01 5.87 19.08
CA SER A 134 7.02 7.18 18.41
C SER A 134 8.45 7.72 18.19
N GLN A 135 9.45 7.15 18.89
CA GLN A 135 10.88 7.44 18.73
C GLN A 135 11.48 6.79 17.46
N LEU A 136 11.05 5.57 17.08
CA LEU A 136 11.52 4.91 15.86
C LEU A 136 11.09 5.65 14.59
N LEU A 137 9.92 6.31 14.60
CA LEU A 137 9.46 7.13 13.48
C LEU A 137 10.33 8.38 13.26
N ILE A 138 10.90 8.93 14.33
CA ILE A 138 11.80 10.10 14.28
C ILE A 138 13.19 9.67 13.81
N GLU A 139 13.68 8.52 14.29
CA GLU A 139 14.96 7.95 13.84
C GLU A 139 14.90 7.50 12.37
N GLU A 140 13.83 6.83 11.93
CA GLU A 140 13.65 6.42 10.53
C GLU A 140 13.55 7.63 9.58
N GLU A 141 12.93 8.75 10.00
CA GLU A 141 12.95 10.01 9.22
C GLU A 141 14.36 10.63 9.17
N MET A 142 15.16 10.56 10.24
CA MET A 142 16.54 11.05 10.27
C MET A 142 17.46 10.26 9.32
N TYR A 143 17.42 8.93 9.35
CA TYR A 143 18.25 8.10 8.46
C TYR A 143 17.92 8.27 6.97
N SER A 144 16.70 8.69 6.64
CA SER A 144 16.29 8.94 5.25
C SER A 144 16.82 10.24 4.65
N LEU A 145 17.33 11.15 5.49
CA LEU A 145 17.86 12.46 5.08
C LEU A 145 19.36 12.41 4.76
N ASP A 146 20.11 11.49 5.37
CA ASP A 146 21.58 11.49 5.34
C ASP A 146 22.22 10.72 4.15
N ALA A 147 21.42 10.08 3.29
CA ALA A 147 21.97 9.19 2.25
C ALA A 147 22.32 9.89 0.90
N ASP A 148 21.76 11.07 0.61
CA ASP A 148 21.85 11.69 -0.72
C ASP A 148 22.60 13.05 -0.77
N GLU A 149 23.05 13.62 0.36
CA GLU A 149 23.72 14.94 0.36
C GLU A 149 25.26 14.85 0.42
N LYS A 150 25.88 14.47 -0.70
CA LYS A 150 27.30 14.79 -0.97
C LYS A 150 27.40 15.89 -2.02
N GLY A 151 26.97 17.09 -1.66
CA GLY A 151 27.13 18.30 -2.45
C GLY A 151 26.70 19.53 -1.65
N TYR A 152 27.42 20.64 -1.75
CA TYR A 152 27.08 21.90 -1.10
C TYR A 152 25.69 22.37 -1.59
N GLN A 153 24.63 22.06 -0.84
CA GLN A 153 23.29 22.55 -1.08
C GLN A 153 22.77 23.25 0.20
N SER A 154 21.88 24.23 0.01
CA SER A 154 21.29 25.04 1.08
C SER A 154 20.60 24.13 2.11
N GLY A 155 21.19 24.02 3.31
CA GLY A 155 20.71 23.12 4.35
C GLY A 155 19.34 23.54 4.89
N PHE A 156 18.39 22.60 4.91
CA PHE A 156 17.10 22.78 5.57
C PHE A 156 17.21 22.36 7.04
N SER A 157 17.27 23.31 7.97
CA SER A 157 17.24 23.02 9.41
C SER A 157 15.81 22.71 9.88
N LYS A 158 15.48 21.42 10.06
CA LYS A 158 14.22 21.00 10.65
C LYS A 158 14.26 21.28 12.17
N LEU A 159 13.42 22.20 12.64
CA LEU A 159 13.26 22.49 14.08
C LEU A 159 12.61 21.29 14.78
N SER A 160 13.40 20.52 15.52
CA SER A 160 13.02 19.28 16.20
C SER A 160 12.01 19.45 17.35
N VAL A 161 11.80 20.68 17.84
CA VAL A 161 10.90 20.99 18.98
C VAL A 161 9.44 21.23 18.55
N ILE A 162 9.16 21.49 17.26
CA ILE A 162 7.81 21.79 16.72
C ILE A 162 7.39 20.71 15.71
N GLY A 163 7.72 19.45 16.00
CA GLY A 163 7.20 18.32 15.23
C GLY A 163 5.79 17.98 15.69
N LYS A 164 4.75 18.34 14.93
CA LYS A 164 3.43 17.73 15.13
C LYS A 164 3.56 16.25 14.84
N VAL A 165 3.44 15.40 15.86
CA VAL A 165 3.36 13.94 15.69
C VAL A 165 2.18 13.67 14.76
N LYS A 166 2.46 13.18 13.55
CA LYS A 166 1.41 12.81 12.62
C LYS A 166 0.62 11.66 13.26
N PRO A 167 -0.69 11.79 13.46
CA PRO A 167 -1.47 10.71 14.05
C PRO A 167 -1.39 9.49 13.14
N ASP A 168 -1.05 8.33 13.71
CA ASP A 168 -0.98 7.08 12.97
C ASP A 168 -2.38 6.69 12.48
N ILE A 169 -2.57 6.74 11.17
CA ILE A 169 -3.83 6.45 10.49
C ILE A 169 -4.19 4.96 10.54
N THR A 170 -3.23 4.10 10.89
CA THR A 170 -3.40 2.64 10.93
C THR A 170 -3.86 2.11 12.29
N LEU A 171 -4.01 2.98 13.30
CA LEU A 171 -4.42 2.58 14.66
C LEU A 171 -5.77 1.88 14.72
N LYS A 172 -6.66 2.10 13.74
CA LYS A 172 -7.93 1.36 13.61
C LYS A 172 -7.73 -0.13 13.32
N TYR A 173 -6.55 -0.53 12.86
CA TYR A 173 -6.20 -1.88 12.45
C TYR A 173 -5.12 -2.41 13.39
N THR A 174 -5.55 -2.86 14.58
CA THR A 174 -4.66 -3.35 15.63
C THR A 174 -4.03 -4.69 15.23
N ASP A 175 -4.81 -5.63 14.71
CA ASP A 175 -4.35 -6.98 14.39
C ASP A 175 -4.33 -7.25 12.88
N LEU A 176 -3.21 -6.92 12.22
CA LEU A 176 -3.06 -7.13 10.77
C LEU A 176 -3.15 -8.61 10.38
N ASN A 177 -2.62 -9.51 11.21
CA ASN A 177 -2.71 -10.95 10.96
C ASN A 177 -4.15 -11.45 11.01
N SER A 178 -4.93 -11.01 12.01
CA SER A 178 -6.34 -11.41 12.14
C SER A 178 -7.16 -10.91 10.95
N ASN A 179 -6.99 -9.63 10.59
CA ASN A 179 -7.69 -9.03 9.45
C ASN A 179 -7.33 -9.71 8.12
N LEU A 180 -6.06 -10.07 7.91
CA LEU A 180 -5.65 -10.81 6.73
C LEU A 180 -6.32 -12.20 6.67
N LYS A 181 -6.35 -12.92 7.79
CA LYS A 181 -7.01 -14.23 7.87
C LYS A 181 -8.49 -14.13 7.54
N GLU A 182 -9.19 -13.14 8.11
CA GLU A 182 -10.61 -12.90 7.86
C GLU A 182 -10.89 -12.63 6.36
N VAL A 183 -10.07 -11.80 5.72
CA VAL A 183 -10.22 -11.48 4.29
C VAL A 183 -10.00 -12.71 3.41
N ILE A 184 -9.02 -13.55 3.73
CA ILE A 184 -8.79 -14.80 2.99
C ILE A 184 -9.97 -15.77 3.18
N ILE A 185 -10.50 -15.92 4.40
CA ILE A 185 -11.65 -16.77 4.68
C ILE A 185 -12.89 -16.27 3.93
N ASN A 186 -13.16 -14.96 3.96
CA ASN A 186 -14.29 -14.36 3.26
C ASN A 186 -14.14 -14.49 1.73
N GLY A 187 -12.94 -14.25 1.20
CA GLY A 187 -12.63 -14.45 -0.21
C GLY A 187 -12.80 -15.90 -0.67
N SER A 188 -12.33 -16.86 0.14
CA SER A 188 -12.50 -18.30 -0.07
C SER A 188 -13.96 -18.73 -0.08
N LYS A 189 -14.78 -18.22 0.86
CA LYS A 189 -16.23 -18.49 0.88
C LYS A 189 -16.95 -17.93 -0.34
N LYS A 190 -16.55 -16.76 -0.83
CA LYS A 190 -17.19 -16.11 -1.98
C LYS A 190 -16.77 -16.71 -3.32
N ASN A 191 -15.52 -17.17 -3.45
CA ASN A 191 -15.04 -17.77 -4.69
C ASN A 191 -14.06 -18.93 -4.41
N PRO A 192 -14.42 -20.19 -4.74
CA PRO A 192 -13.56 -21.35 -4.49
C PRO A 192 -12.25 -21.32 -5.29
N ARG A 193 -12.18 -20.58 -6.41
CA ARG A 193 -10.95 -20.41 -7.21
C ARG A 193 -9.83 -19.72 -6.43
N VAL A 194 -10.17 -18.92 -5.42
CA VAL A 194 -9.17 -18.29 -4.55
C VAL A 194 -8.35 -19.35 -3.83
N VAL A 195 -8.99 -20.43 -3.36
CA VAL A 195 -8.31 -21.53 -2.66
C VAL A 195 -7.39 -22.31 -3.60
N GLU A 196 -7.82 -22.54 -4.84
CA GLU A 196 -6.99 -23.18 -5.87
C GLU A 196 -5.72 -22.37 -6.15
N ILE A 197 -5.87 -21.06 -6.37
CA ILE A 197 -4.73 -20.16 -6.62
C ILE A 197 -3.79 -20.14 -5.42
N LEU A 198 -4.31 -20.09 -4.19
CA LEU A 198 -3.50 -20.08 -2.98
C LEU A 198 -2.78 -21.41 -2.73
N ASN A 199 -3.41 -22.54 -3.02
CA ASN A 199 -2.80 -23.87 -2.90
C ASN A 199 -1.67 -24.08 -3.92
N ASN A 200 -1.76 -23.44 -5.09
CA ASN A 200 -0.70 -23.46 -6.10
C ASN A 200 0.55 -22.67 -5.68
N VAL A 201 0.44 -21.76 -4.71
CA VAL A 201 1.59 -21.03 -4.15
C VAL A 201 2.16 -21.82 -2.97
N ASN A 202 3.20 -22.62 -3.23
CA ASN A 202 3.85 -23.48 -2.24
C ASN A 202 4.31 -22.74 -0.97
N GLU A 203 4.71 -21.48 -1.09
CA GLU A 203 5.20 -20.64 0.02
C GLU A 203 4.10 -20.20 0.99
N LEU A 204 2.82 -20.28 0.57
CA LEU A 204 1.66 -19.92 1.40
C LEU A 204 1.12 -21.11 2.21
N LYS A 205 1.46 -22.35 1.85
CA LYS A 205 1.05 -23.58 2.56
C LYS A 205 1.23 -23.52 4.08
N PRO A 206 2.37 -23.07 4.66
CA PRO A 206 2.53 -22.98 6.11
C PRO A 206 1.61 -21.93 6.75
N PHE A 207 1.29 -20.84 6.04
CA PHE A 207 0.35 -19.84 6.54
C PHE A 207 -1.11 -20.32 6.45
N LEU A 208 -1.46 -21.01 5.36
CA LEU A 208 -2.78 -21.64 5.19
C LEU A 208 -3.03 -22.73 6.22
N ALA A 209 -2.00 -23.46 6.65
CA ALA A 209 -2.12 -24.44 7.75
C ALA A 209 -2.50 -23.79 9.09
N THR A 210 -2.19 -22.51 9.31
CA THR A 210 -2.58 -21.76 10.52
C THR A 210 -3.98 -21.12 10.44
N LEU A 211 -4.70 -21.35 9.33
CA LEU A 211 -6.09 -20.95 9.14
C LEU A 211 -7.08 -22.08 9.49
N SER A 212 -6.60 -23.32 9.67
CA SER A 212 -7.37 -24.46 10.23
C SER A 212 -7.42 -24.39 11.75
#